data_AF-A0A7C8ZZ80-F1
#
_entry.id   AF-A0A7C8ZZ80-F1
#
_cell.length_a   1.000
_cell.length_b   1.000
_cell.length_c   1.000
_cell.angle_alpha   90.00
_cell.angle_beta   90.00
_cell.angle_gamma   90.00
#
_symmetry.space_group_name_H-M   'P 1'
#
loop_
_entity.id
_entity.type
_entity.pdbx_description
1 polymer ?
#
loop_
_entity_poly.entity_id
_entity_poly.type
_entity_poly.pdbx_seq_one_letter_code
_entity_poly.pdbx_strand_id
1 'polypeptide(L)'
;MFDNPAARMATPETEYGRLNIGSRPSKRKPSGGIESLRAIPWIFAWTQTRFHLPVWLGIGTAFKYAIEKDAENLNVLKEMYSMWPFFRVTIDLVEMVLAKANLGISA
;
A
#
# COMPACT_ATOMS: atom_id res chain seq x y z
N MET A 1 4.38 -14.13 3.52
CA MET A 1 3.90 -13.45 2.29
C MET A 1 4.78 -12.27 1.88
N PHE A 2 5.32 -11.49 2.83
CA PHE A 2 6.08 -10.27 2.51
C PHE A 2 7.62 -10.41 2.50
N ASP A 3 8.18 -11.51 3.02
CA ASP A 3 9.61 -11.86 2.87
C ASP A 3 9.92 -12.52 1.50
N ASN A 4 9.34 -11.98 0.43
CA ASN A 4 9.46 -12.56 -0.90
C ASN A 4 10.45 -11.75 -1.75
N PRO A 5 11.43 -12.38 -2.43
CA PRO A 5 12.27 -11.72 -3.44
C PRO A 5 11.47 -10.90 -4.48
N ALA A 6 10.20 -11.23 -4.71
CA ALA A 6 9.31 -10.49 -5.59
C ALA A 6 9.23 -8.98 -5.27
N ALA A 7 9.16 -8.58 -4.00
CA ALA A 7 9.09 -7.15 -3.65
C ALA A 7 10.39 -6.40 -3.98
N ARG A 8 11.54 -7.07 -3.90
CA ARG A 8 12.85 -6.50 -4.25
C ARG A 8 13.07 -6.42 -5.76
N MET A 9 12.51 -7.35 -6.51
CA MET A 9 12.57 -7.35 -7.98
C MET A 9 11.58 -6.35 -8.58
N ALA A 10 10.39 -6.25 -7.98
CA ALA A 10 9.31 -5.41 -8.47
C ALA A 10 9.42 -3.94 -8.05
N THR A 11 10.40 -3.56 -7.22
CA THR A 11 10.57 -2.19 -6.73
C THR A 11 12.05 -1.79 -6.66
N PRO A 12 12.40 -0.49 -6.78
CA PRO A 12 13.78 -0.03 -6.66
C PRO A 12 14.26 0.08 -5.19
N GLU A 13 13.74 -0.74 -4.27
CA GLU A 13 14.06 -0.70 -2.84
C GLU A 13 15.56 -0.84 -2.58
N THR A 14 16.21 -1.78 -3.27
CA THR A 14 17.65 -2.05 -3.12
C THR A 14 18.48 -0.86 -3.60
N GLU A 15 18.12 -0.28 -4.75
CA GLU A 15 18.86 0.85 -5.32
C GLU A 15 18.65 2.13 -4.51
N TYR A 16 17.44 2.37 -4.00
CA TYR A 16 17.18 3.49 -3.09
C TYR A 16 18.09 3.48 -1.86
N GLY A 17 18.36 2.30 -1.28
CA GLY A 17 19.28 2.15 -0.15
C GLY A 17 20.76 2.43 -0.47
N ARG A 18 21.14 2.43 -1.74
CA ARG A 18 22.52 2.72 -2.21
C ARG A 18 22.70 4.17 -2.65
N LEU A 19 21.61 4.89 -2.89
CA LEU A 19 21.65 6.28 -3.34
C LEU A 19 21.74 7.24 -2.14
N ASN A 20 22.41 8.38 -2.34
CA ASN A 20 22.54 9.46 -1.36
C ASN A 20 21.26 10.32 -1.26
N ILE A 21 20.09 9.69 -1.20
CA ILE A 21 18.78 10.37 -1.14
C ILE A 21 18.28 10.43 0.31
N GLY A 22 18.58 9.42 1.12
CA GLY A 22 18.16 9.34 2.52
C GLY A 22 19.27 9.72 3.50
N SER A 23 18.94 10.46 4.55
CA SER A 23 19.86 10.73 5.67
C SER A 23 20.02 9.54 6.63
N ARG A 24 19.15 8.54 6.51
CA ARG A 24 19.07 7.38 7.42
C ARG A 24 19.14 6.08 6.63
N PRO A 25 19.70 5.00 7.21
CA PRO A 25 19.67 3.67 6.59
C PRO A 25 18.26 3.22 6.21
N SER A 26 18.09 2.53 5.07
CA SER A 26 16.77 2.05 4.68
C SER A 26 16.26 0.90 5.57
N LYS A 27 17.17 0.10 6.15
CA LYS A 27 16.87 -1.03 7.04
C LYS A 27 17.39 -0.82 8.45
N ARG A 28 16.72 -1.43 9.43
CA ARG A 28 17.18 -1.55 10.82
C ARG A 28 18.26 -2.64 10.98
N LYS A 29 18.12 -3.76 10.25
CA LYS A 29 19.08 -4.86 10.20
C LYS A 29 19.43 -5.16 8.73
N PRO A 30 20.71 -5.09 8.31
CA PRO A 30 21.10 -5.23 6.90
C PRO A 30 20.70 -6.57 6.26
N SER A 31 20.78 -7.66 7.02
CA SER A 31 20.42 -9.02 6.58
C SER A 31 18.94 -9.35 6.72
N GLY A 32 18.12 -8.44 7.26
CA GLY A 32 16.71 -8.69 7.50
C GLY A 32 15.86 -8.64 6.22
N GLY A 33 14.73 -9.33 6.28
CA GLY A 33 13.68 -9.29 5.28
C GLY A 33 12.91 -7.96 5.27
N ILE A 34 11.66 -7.98 4.81
CA ILE A 34 10.85 -6.75 4.75
C ILE A 34 10.61 -6.15 6.14
N GLU A 35 10.56 -6.99 7.17
CA GLU A 35 10.31 -6.57 8.56
C GLU A 35 11.43 -5.67 9.10
N SER A 36 12.62 -5.72 8.49
CA SER A 36 13.71 -4.81 8.84
C SER A 36 13.67 -3.50 8.08
N LEU A 37 12.85 -3.38 7.02
CA LEU A 37 12.70 -2.18 6.20
C LEU A 37 11.92 -1.11 6.97
N ARG A 38 12.37 0.14 6.86
CA ARG A 38 11.67 1.27 7.48
C ARG A 38 10.46 1.68 6.60
N ALA A 39 9.44 2.25 7.24
CA ALA A 39 8.21 2.64 6.57
C ALA A 39 8.41 3.61 5.40
N ILE A 40 9.31 4.61 5.52
CA ILE A 40 9.59 5.55 4.43
C ILE A 40 10.16 4.83 3.19
N PRO A 41 11.28 4.07 3.28
CA PRO A 41 11.77 3.26 2.17
C PRO A 41 10.71 2.32 1.57
N TRP A 42 9.89 1.69 2.41
CA TRP A 42 8.81 0.80 1.94
C TRP A 42 7.79 1.53 1.08
N ILE A 43 7.20 2.62 1.58
CA ILE A 43 6.20 3.41 0.84
C ILE A 43 6.82 4.02 -0.42
N PHE A 44 8.07 4.51 -0.31
CA PHE A 44 8.79 5.12 -1.42
C PHE A 44 8.99 4.14 -2.57
N ALA A 45 9.47 2.92 -2.29
CA ALA A 45 9.76 1.93 -3.32
C ALA A 45 8.52 1.59 -4.17
N TRP A 46 7.34 1.41 -3.55
CA TRP A 46 6.09 1.17 -4.28
C TRP A 46 5.47 2.39 -4.95
N THR A 47 5.84 3.58 -4.51
CA THR A 47 5.44 4.82 -5.16
C THR A 47 6.17 4.99 -6.49
N GLN A 48 7.45 4.60 -6.55
CA GLN A 48 8.24 4.66 -7.80
C GLN A 48 7.66 3.78 -8.91
N THR A 49 7.08 2.63 -8.55
CA THR A 49 6.53 1.68 -9.51
C THR A 49 5.12 2.02 -9.96
N ARG A 50 4.52 3.08 -9.40
CA ARG A 50 3.12 3.47 -9.62
C ARG A 50 2.12 2.36 -9.25
N PHE A 51 2.52 1.40 -8.43
CA PHE A 51 1.65 0.33 -7.95
C PHE A 51 1.02 0.65 -6.58
N HIS A 52 1.73 1.40 -5.72
CA HIS A 52 1.22 1.86 -4.42
C HIS A 52 0.64 0.77 -3.50
N LEU A 53 1.13 -0.47 -3.62
CA LEU A 53 0.65 -1.65 -2.87
C LEU A 53 0.40 -1.41 -1.37
N PRO A 54 1.26 -0.71 -0.61
CA PRO A 54 1.10 -0.59 0.84
C PRO A 54 -0.15 0.16 1.28
N VAL A 55 -0.79 0.97 0.42
CA VAL A 55 -1.95 1.76 0.84
C VAL A 55 -3.28 1.05 0.58
N TRP A 56 -3.38 0.19 -0.43
CA TRP A 56 -4.65 -0.43 -0.82
C TRP A 56 -4.71 -1.95 -0.57
N LEU A 57 -3.58 -2.61 -0.33
CA LEU A 57 -3.54 -4.06 -0.12
C LEU A 57 -4.47 -4.47 1.04
N GLY A 58 -5.39 -5.38 0.75
CA GLY A 58 -6.34 -5.93 1.71
C GLY A 58 -7.70 -5.22 1.75
N ILE A 59 -7.79 -3.96 1.30
CA ILE A 59 -9.05 -3.19 1.34
C ILE A 59 -10.12 -3.82 0.45
N GLY A 60 -9.78 -4.11 -0.81
CA GLY A 60 -10.71 -4.75 -1.74
C GLY A 60 -11.19 -6.12 -1.25
N THR A 61 -10.28 -6.91 -0.67
CA THR A 61 -10.62 -8.21 -0.06
C THR A 61 -11.57 -8.05 1.13
N ALA A 62 -11.33 -7.06 1.99
CA ALA A 62 -12.18 -6.79 3.15
C ALA A 62 -13.60 -6.35 2.72
N PHE A 63 -13.72 -5.47 1.72
CA PHE A 63 -15.03 -5.07 1.19
C PHE A 63 -15.76 -6.22 0.52
N LYS A 64 -15.06 -6.99 -0.31
CA LYS A 64 -15.64 -8.18 -0.94
C LYS A 64 -16.19 -9.15 0.11
N TYR A 65 -15.38 -9.46 1.13
CA TYR A 65 -15.81 -10.33 2.23
C TYR A 65 -17.03 -9.79 2.97
N ALA A 66 -17.06 -8.49 3.28
CA ALA A 66 -18.19 -7.88 3.97
C ALA A 66 -19.49 -7.95 3.15
N ILE A 67 -19.42 -7.67 1.85
CA ILE A 67 -20.58 -7.69 0.94
C ILE A 67 -21.06 -9.13 0.69
N GLU A 68 -20.15 -10.09 0.54
CA GLU A 68 -20.51 -11.50 0.35
C GLU A 68 -21.13 -12.12 1.60
N LYS A 69 -20.78 -11.62 2.80
CA LYS A 69 -21.38 -12.06 4.06
C LYS A 69 -22.83 -11.61 4.22
N ASP A 70 -23.15 -10.39 3.76
CA ASP A 70 -24.51 -9.85 3.72
C ASP A 70 -24.57 -8.72 2.68
N ALA A 71 -25.51 -8.83 1.73
CA ALA A 71 -25.68 -7.83 0.67
C ALA A 71 -26.06 -6.45 1.24
N GLU A 72 -26.73 -6.39 2.39
CA GLU A 72 -27.08 -5.13 3.05
C GLU A 72 -25.86 -4.37 3.59
N ASN A 73 -24.72 -5.05 3.79
CA ASN A 73 -23.49 -4.38 4.20
C ASN A 73 -23.01 -3.37 3.16
N LEU A 74 -23.40 -3.48 1.89
CA LEU A 74 -23.12 -2.44 0.90
C LEU A 74 -23.80 -1.12 1.27
N ASN A 75 -25.03 -1.17 1.77
CA ASN A 75 -25.75 0.03 2.21
C ASN A 75 -25.10 0.61 3.47
N VAL A 76 -24.70 -0.24 4.41
CA VAL A 76 -23.95 0.18 5.61
C VAL A 76 -22.63 0.86 5.24
N LEU A 77 -21.84 0.31 4.30
CA LEU A 77 -20.58 0.91 3.86
C LEU A 77 -20.80 2.28 3.19
N LYS A 78 -21.87 2.44 2.40
CA LYS A 78 -22.25 3.73 1.80
C LYS A 78 -22.68 4.74 2.86
N GLU A 79 -23.44 4.31 3.86
CA GLU A 79 -23.85 5.16 4.99
C GLU A 79 -22.63 5.59 5.80
N MET A 80 -21.70 4.67 6.11
CA MET A 80 -20.43 4.98 6.77
C MET A 80 -19.64 6.03 5.98
N TYR A 81 -19.57 5.91 4.65
CA TYR A 81 -18.90 6.93 3.83
C TYR A 81 -19.60 8.29 3.91
N SER A 82 -20.93 8.31 3.91
CA SER A 82 -21.70 9.55 4.00
C SER A 82 -21.61 10.21 5.39
N MET A 83 -21.72 9.42 6.45
CA MET A 83 -22.02 9.92 7.80
C MET A 83 -20.82 9.86 8.75
N TRP A 84 -19.80 9.05 8.45
CA TRP A 84 -18.66 8.84 9.36
C TRP A 84 -17.37 9.45 8.79
N PRO A 85 -16.91 10.60 9.32
CA PRO A 85 -15.75 11.31 8.77
C PRO A 85 -14.47 10.46 8.73
N PHE A 86 -14.23 9.62 9.74
CA PHE A 86 -13.07 8.72 9.75
C PHE A 86 -13.07 7.75 8.56
N PHE A 87 -14.22 7.12 8.30
CA PHE A 87 -14.33 6.20 7.18
C PHE A 87 -14.19 6.95 5.86
N ARG A 88 -14.88 8.09 5.70
CA ARG A 88 -14.78 8.95 4.52
C ARG A 88 -13.34 9.31 4.17
N VAL A 89 -12.59 9.92 5.11
CA VAL A 89 -11.20 10.34 4.83
C VAL A 89 -10.27 9.16 4.55
N THR A 90 -10.58 7.98 5.11
CA THR A 90 -9.83 6.76 4.82
C THR A 90 -10.06 6.30 3.38
N ILE A 91 -11.31 6.30 2.91
CA ILE A 91 -11.65 5.96 1.52
C ILE A 91 -11.10 7.00 0.55
N ASP A 92 -11.25 8.29 0.86
CA ASP A 92 -10.75 9.39 0.00
C ASP A 92 -9.22 9.30 -0.19
N LEU A 93 -8.48 8.90 0.85
CA LEU A 93 -7.03 8.68 0.76
C LEU A 93 -6.71 7.52 -0.20
N VAL A 94 -7.45 6.41 -0.11
CA VAL A 94 -7.26 5.25 -0.96
C VAL A 94 -7.60 5.59 -2.41
N GLU A 95 -8.72 6.28 -2.64
CA GLU A 95 -9.15 6.77 -3.95
C GLU A 95 -8.07 7.66 -4.59
N MET A 96 -7.59 8.66 -3.85
CA MET A 96 -6.55 9.57 -4.32
C MET A 96 -5.24 8.84 -4.69
N VAL A 97 -4.85 7.81 -3.92
CA VAL A 97 -3.66 7.04 -4.23
C VAL A 97 -3.88 6.11 -5.43
N LEU A 98 -5.05 5.50 -5.56
CA LEU A 98 -5.41 4.71 -6.74
C LEU A 98 -5.44 5.57 -8.01
N ALA A 99 -5.88 6.84 -7.92
CA ALA A 99 -5.82 7.79 -9.02
C ALA A 99 -4.38 8.12 -9.47
N LYS A 100 -3.38 7.93 -8.59
CA LYS A 100 -1.95 8.06 -8.92
C LYS A 100 -1.33 6.76 -9.43
N ALA A 101 -2.01 5.63 -9.28
CA ALA A 101 -1.52 4.34 -9.74
C ALA A 101 -1.60 4.21 -11.27
N ASN A 102 -0.74 3.38 -11.84
CA ASN A 102 -0.77 3.04 -13.26
C ASN A 102 -0.31 1.60 -13.48
N LEU A 103 -1.24 0.72 -13.83
CA LEU A 103 -0.98 -0.70 -14.05
C LEU A 103 -0.12 -0.98 -15.29
N GLY A 104 -0.15 -0.10 -16.31
CA GLY A 104 0.70 -0.24 -17.49
C GLY A 104 2.17 0.09 -17.22
N ILE A 105 2.45 0.88 -16.17
CA ILE A 105 3.81 1.15 -15.67
C ILE A 105 4.23 0.11 -14.61
N SER A 106 3.25 -0.49 -13.91
CA SER A 106 3.47 -1.50 -12.88
C SER A 106 3.74 -2.87 -13.53
N ALA A 107 4.93 -3.07 -14.11
CA ALA A 107 5.37 -4.35 -14.67
C ALA A 107 6.84 -4.60 -14.38
#